data_AF-A0A2U3C4W9-F1
#
_entry.id   AF-A0A2U3C4W9-F1
#
_cell.length_a   1.000
_cell.length_b   1.000
_cell.length_c   1.000
_cell.angle_alpha   90.00
_cell.angle_beta   90.00
_cell.angle_gamma   90.00
#
_symmetry.space_group_name_H-M   'P 1'
#
loop_
_entity.id
_entity.type
_entity.pdbx_description
1 polymer ?
#
loop_
_entity_poly.entity_id
_entity_poly.type
_entity_poly.pdbx_seq_one_letter_code
_entity_poly.pdbx_strand_id
1 'polypeptide(L)'
;MRSEETEFRGGPLDGRVIAVLVGATGKPPKVYRVPVPGEDGAPGTVLVYRLAPAGRPRRSRWRYEFDPEADAASGRLRWPWSHRTGRPAGGGGTDAGGGGA
;
A
#
# COMPACT_ATOMS: atom_id res chain seq x y z
N MET A 1 -26.03 -3.02 -1.43
CA MET A 1 -24.68 -3.51 -1.84
C MET A 1 -24.42 -4.82 -1.12
N ARG A 2 -23.64 -5.73 -1.69
CA ARG A 2 -23.26 -7.00 -1.03
C ARG A 2 -21.77 -6.97 -0.67
N SER A 3 -21.38 -7.84 0.26
CA SER A 3 -19.99 -8.07 0.62
C SER A 3 -19.67 -9.56 0.66
N GLU A 4 -18.40 -9.90 0.45
CA GLU A 4 -17.85 -11.25 0.62
C GLU A 4 -16.78 -11.20 1.72
N GLU A 5 -16.95 -12.02 2.76
CA GLU A 5 -15.92 -12.24 3.77
C GLU A 5 -14.70 -12.87 3.10
N THR A 6 -13.61 -12.12 2.97
CA THR A 6 -12.42 -12.53 2.22
C THR A 6 -11.21 -12.60 3.13
N GLU A 7 -10.53 -13.74 3.14
CA GLU A 7 -9.31 -13.95 3.91
C GLU A 7 -8.10 -13.27 3.23
N PHE A 8 -7.23 -12.66 4.02
CA PHE A 8 -5.97 -12.09 3.59
C PHE A 8 -4.80 -12.98 4.02
N ARG A 9 -3.84 -13.19 3.12
CA ARG A 9 -2.66 -14.04 3.33
C ARG A 9 -1.38 -13.29 3.00
N GLY A 10 -0.40 -13.39 3.89
CA GLY A 10 0.88 -12.69 3.81
C GLY A 10 0.77 -11.19 4.13
N GLY A 11 1.93 -10.57 4.31
CA GLY A 11 2.05 -9.14 4.62
C GLY A 11 1.33 -8.75 5.93
N PRO A 12 1.10 -7.44 6.14
CA PRO A 12 0.54 -6.92 7.40
C PRO A 12 -0.91 -7.32 7.72
N LEU A 13 -1.68 -7.80 6.74
CA LEU A 13 -3.07 -8.25 6.94
C LEU A 13 -3.21 -9.77 7.04
N ASP A 14 -2.11 -10.52 7.19
CA ASP A 14 -2.15 -11.99 7.24
C ASP A 14 -3.10 -12.52 8.32
N GLY A 15 -3.90 -13.52 7.95
CA GLY A 15 -4.87 -14.18 8.83
C GLY A 15 -6.16 -13.39 9.09
N ARG A 16 -6.27 -12.15 8.60
CA ARG A 16 -7.48 -11.35 8.75
C ARG A 16 -8.55 -11.76 7.74
N VAL A 17 -9.80 -11.63 8.14
CA VAL A 17 -10.97 -11.75 7.25
C VAL A 17 -11.67 -10.41 7.22
N ILE A 18 -11.95 -9.91 6.02
CA ILE A 18 -12.57 -8.59 5.82
C ILE A 18 -13.73 -8.74 4.83
N ALA A 19 -14.86 -8.09 5.15
CA ALA A 19 -15.99 -7.92 4.25
C ALA A 19 -15.61 -6.99 3.09
N VAL A 20 -15.34 -7.56 1.91
CA VAL A 20 -15.02 -6.78 0.71
C VAL A 20 -16.28 -6.56 -0.10
N LEU A 21 -16.55 -5.32 -0.49
CA LEU A 21 -17.70 -4.99 -1.34
C LEU A 21 -17.60 -5.69 -2.69
N VAL A 22 -18.71 -6.28 -3.11
CA VAL A 22 -18.82 -7.01 -4.38
C VAL A 22 -19.95 -6.46 -5.24
N GLY A 23 -19.77 -6.59 -6.56
CA GLY A 23 -20.79 -6.29 -7.55
C GLY A 23 -21.83 -7.41 -7.69
N ALA A 24 -22.67 -7.32 -8.72
CA ALA A 24 -23.73 -8.30 -8.98
C ALA A 24 -23.24 -9.76 -9.10
N THR A 25 -21.99 -9.95 -9.57
CA THR A 25 -21.37 -11.28 -9.73
C THR A 25 -20.88 -11.90 -8.43
N GLY A 26 -20.83 -11.15 -7.32
CA GLY A 26 -20.32 -11.63 -6.04
C GLY A 26 -18.80 -11.87 -6.02
N LYS A 27 -18.08 -11.54 -7.10
CA LYS A 27 -16.63 -11.67 -7.16
C LYS A 27 -15.97 -10.40 -6.58
N PRO A 28 -15.08 -10.53 -5.59
CA PRO A 28 -14.29 -9.40 -5.12
C PRO A 28 -13.44 -8.78 -6.24
N PRO A 29 -12.97 -7.53 -6.08
CA PRO A 29 -12.00 -6.93 -6.99
C PRO A 29 -10.78 -7.83 -7.22
N LYS A 30 -10.12 -7.69 -8.37
CA LYS A 30 -8.90 -8.48 -8.65
C LYS A 30 -7.71 -8.06 -7.78
N VAL A 31 -7.70 -6.79 -7.38
CA VAL A 31 -6.61 -6.15 -6.64
C VAL A 31 -7.19 -5.34 -5.50
N TYR A 32 -6.66 -5.55 -4.30
CA TYR A 32 -6.96 -4.75 -3.12
C TYR A 32 -5.72 -3.94 -2.74
N ARG A 33 -5.86 -2.62 -2.59
CA ARG A 33 -4.75 -1.70 -2.29
C ARG A 33 -4.95 -1.09 -0.91
N VAL A 34 -3.89 -1.08 -0.11
CA VAL A 34 -3.88 -0.46 1.22
C VAL A 34 -2.79 0.61 1.26
N PRO A 35 -3.16 1.90 1.28
CA PRO A 35 -2.20 2.95 1.53
C PRO A 35 -1.73 2.87 2.98
N VAL A 36 -0.42 2.84 3.17
CA VAL A 36 0.23 2.84 4.49
C VAL A 36 1.04 4.13 4.60
N PRO A 37 0.72 5.02 5.56
CA PRO A 37 1.54 6.20 5.80
C PRO A 37 2.93 5.78 6.28
N GLY A 38 3.97 6.51 5.87
CA GLY A 38 5.31 6.30 6.38
C GLY A 38 5.45 6.82 7.81
N GLU A 39 6.37 6.24 8.56
CA GLU A 39 6.70 6.66 9.93
C GLU A 39 7.75 7.78 9.89
N ASP A 40 7.68 8.73 10.84
CA ASP A 40 8.67 9.82 11.00
C ASP A 40 9.03 10.61 9.72
N GLY A 41 8.02 10.87 8.88
CA GLY A 41 8.21 11.63 7.63
C GLY A 41 8.75 10.80 6.46
N ALA A 42 8.89 9.48 6.62
CA ALA A 42 9.15 8.58 5.51
C ALA A 42 7.99 8.64 4.47
N PRO A 43 8.28 8.40 3.18
CA PRO A 43 7.23 8.33 2.17
C PRO A 43 6.30 7.15 2.45
N GLY A 44 4.99 7.39 2.33
CA GLY A 44 4.00 6.33 2.39
C GLY A 44 4.17 5.31 1.26
N THR A 45 3.68 4.09 1.49
CA THR A 45 3.69 2.99 0.52
C THR A 45 2.27 2.50 0.27
N VAL A 46 2.09 1.71 -0.79
CA VAL A 46 0.83 1.03 -1.07
C VAL A 46 1.09 -0.47 -1.09
N LEU A 47 0.47 -1.18 -0.16
CA LEU A 47 0.45 -2.63 -0.15
C LEU A 47 -0.56 -3.12 -1.17
N VAL A 48 -0.19 -4.15 -1.93
CA VAL A 48 -1.05 -4.73 -2.96
C VAL A 48 -1.32 -6.19 -2.63
N TYR A 49 -2.60 -6.55 -2.69
CA TYR A 49 -3.05 -7.92 -2.55
C TYR A 49 -3.79 -8.36 -3.81
N ARG A 50 -3.51 -9.56 -4.29
CA ARG A 50 -4.15 -10.14 -5.49
C ARG A 50 -5.18 -11.20 -5.11
N LEU A 51 -6.32 -11.15 -5.77
CA LEU A 51 -7.38 -12.13 -5.56
C LEU A 51 -6.95 -13.50 -6.09
N ALA A 52 -7.04 -14.51 -5.23
CA ALA A 52 -6.76 -15.90 -5.54
C ALA A 52 -7.94 -16.81 -5.09
N PRO A 53 -8.12 -17.97 -5.72
CA PRO A 53 -9.06 -18.97 -5.23
C PRO A 53 -8.68 -19.42 -3.81
N ALA A 54 -9.69 -19.47 -2.93
CA ALA A 54 -9.55 -20.10 -1.63
C ALA A 54 -9.65 -21.62 -1.82
N GLY A 55 -8.56 -22.35 -1.56
CA GLY A 55 -8.57 -23.82 -1.58
C GLY A 55 -9.53 -24.44 -0.55
N ARG A 56 -9.86 -25.72 -0.68
CA ARG A 56 -10.77 -26.43 0.24
C ARG A 56 -10.01 -26.87 1.53
N PRO A 57 -10.64 -26.86 2.73
CA PRO A 57 -11.99 -26.41 3.09
C PRO A 57 -11.99 -25.00 3.74
N ARG A 58 -12.09 -23.94 2.93
CA ARG A 58 -12.12 -22.55 3.45
C ARG A 58 -13.54 -22.01 3.56
N ARG A 59 -13.72 -21.05 4.49
CA ARG A 59 -14.99 -20.35 4.77
C ARG A 59 -15.40 -19.37 3.66
N SER A 60 -14.45 -18.92 2.85
CA SER A 60 -14.65 -18.02 1.71
C SER A 60 -14.30 -18.71 0.40
N ARG A 61 -14.88 -18.26 -0.72
CA ARG A 61 -14.52 -18.75 -2.08
C ARG A 61 -13.23 -18.12 -2.61
N TRP A 62 -12.87 -16.98 -2.04
CA TRP A 62 -11.74 -16.17 -2.44
C TRP A 62 -10.86 -15.83 -1.26
N ARG A 63 -9.59 -15.55 -1.56
CA ARG A 63 -8.63 -14.95 -0.64
C ARG A 63 -7.80 -13.90 -1.38
N TYR A 64 -7.20 -13.01 -0.63
CA TYR A 64 -6.24 -12.04 -1.12
C TYR A 64 -4.84 -12.45 -0.67
N GLU A 65 -3.90 -12.55 -1.61
CA GLU A 65 -2.51 -12.89 -1.34
C GLU A 65 -1.63 -11.64 -1.52
N PHE A 66 -0.78 -11.36 -0.54
CA PHE A 66 0.14 -10.24 -0.59
C PHE A 66 1.14 -10.41 -1.73
N ASP A 67 1.29 -9.37 -2.56
CA ASP A 67 2.27 -9.31 -3.64
C ASP A 67 3.40 -8.36 -3.22
N PRO A 68 4.54 -8.87 -2.71
CA PRO A 68 5.65 -8.04 -2.25
C PRO A 68 6.38 -7.33 -3.41
N GLU A 69 6.29 -7.89 -4.61
CA GLU A 69 6.90 -7.35 -5.84
C GLU A 69 5.95 -6.37 -6.55
N ALA A 70 4.74 -6.19 -6.03
CA ALA A 70 3.85 -5.19 -6.58
C ALA A 70 4.46 -3.81 -6.37
N ASP A 71 4.83 -3.20 -7.49
CA ASP A 71 5.43 -1.88 -7.53
C ASP A 71 4.67 -0.90 -6.62
N ALA A 72 5.31 -0.48 -5.52
CA ALA A 72 4.79 0.56 -4.62
C ALA A 72 4.51 1.86 -5.39
N ALA A 73 5.16 2.04 -6.56
CA ALA A 73 4.92 3.14 -7.48
C ALA A 73 3.55 3.10 -8.18
N SER A 74 2.84 1.97 -8.18
CA SER A 74 1.46 1.88 -8.70
C SER A 74 0.44 2.68 -7.88
N GLY A 75 0.87 3.20 -6.71
CA GLY A 75 0.18 4.18 -5.88
C GLY A 75 0.53 5.65 -6.17
N ARG A 76 1.35 5.98 -7.18
CA ARG A 76 1.45 7.37 -7.67
C ARG A 76 0.13 7.72 -8.35
N LEU A 77 -0.91 8.03 -7.56
CA LEU A 77 -2.10 8.68 -8.09
C LEU A 77 -1.63 9.97 -8.76
N ARG A 78 -1.64 9.98 -10.10
CA ARG A 78 -1.34 11.15 -10.92
C ARG A 78 -2.52 12.10 -10.85
N TRP A 79 -2.73 12.71 -9.69
CA TRP A 79 -3.59 13.88 -9.61
C TRP A 79 -2.81 15.11 -10.06
N PRO A 80 -3.45 16.11 -10.67
CA PRO A 80 -2.77 17.34 -11.04
C PRO A 80 -2.26 18.16 -9.83
N TRP A 81 -2.65 17.82 -8.59
CA TRP A 81 -2.21 18.46 -7.35
C TRP A 81 -1.30 17.57 -6.46
N SER A 82 -0.82 16.42 -6.95
CA SER A 82 0.15 15.64 -6.19
C SER A 82 1.50 16.37 -6.18
N HIS A 83 1.73 17.20 -5.18
CA HIS A 83 3.03 17.82 -4.94
C HIS A 83 4.08 16.72 -4.73
N ARG A 84 5.11 16.71 -5.57
CA ARG A 84 6.34 15.98 -5.30
C ARG A 84 7.01 16.62 -4.09
N THR A 85 6.76 16.12 -2.89
CA THR A 85 7.67 16.34 -1.77
C THR A 85 8.89 15.44 -1.98
N GLY A 86 9.77 15.90 -2.89
CA GLY A 86 11.08 15.33 -3.10
C GLY A 86 12.12 16.16 -2.34
N ARG A 87 12.84 15.47 -1.45
CA ARG A 87 14.18 15.79 -0.91
C ARG A 87 14.28 17.06 -0.03
N PRO A 88 14.63 16.95 1.27
CA PRO A 88 15.30 18.07 1.91
C PRO A 88 16.65 18.24 1.22
N ALA A 89 16.77 19.31 0.44
CA ALA A 89 18.05 19.86 0.06
C ALA A 89 18.68 20.40 1.34
N GLY A 90 19.53 19.60 1.99
CA GLY A 90 20.42 20.08 3.03
C GLY A 90 21.54 20.91 2.42
N GLY A 91 21.20 22.10 1.95
CA GLY A 91 22.15 23.18 1.76
C GLY A 91 22.30 23.89 3.10
N GLY A 92 23.47 23.74 3.72
CA GLY A 92 23.86 24.45 4.92
C GLY A 92 25.33 24.77 4.83
N GLY A 93 25.66 25.77 4.00
CA GLY A 93 26.91 26.50 4.17
C GLY A 93 26.82 27.27 5.49
N THR A 94 27.82 27.10 6.33
CA THR A 94 28.13 28.05 7.39
C THR A 94 29.61 28.40 7.28
N ASP A 95 29.81 29.69 7.08
CA ASP A 95 31.01 30.47 7.26
C ASP A 95 31.52 30.42 8.72
N ALA A 96 32.85 30.33 8.86
CA ALA A 96 33.67 30.87 9.94
C ALA A 96 35.13 30.57 9.54
N GLY A 97 36.09 31.47 9.37
CA GLY A 97 36.32 32.73 10.09
C GLY A 97 37.39 32.51 11.17
N GLY A 98 38.66 32.79 10.84
CA GLY A 98 39.83 32.83 11.75
C GLY A 98 41.11 32.43 10.99
N GLY A 99 42.00 33.34 10.57
CA GLY A 99 42.81 34.26 11.38
C GLY A 99 44.14 33.55 11.72
N GLY A 100 45.35 34.02 11.45
CA GLY A 100 45.89 35.24 10.86
C GLY A 100 47.43 35.07 10.77
N ALA A 101 48.07 36.06 10.13
CA ALA A 101 49.50 36.43 10.14
C ALA A 101 50.57 35.32 9.98
#